data_AF-A0A1X9Q2T3-F1
#
_entry.id   AF-A0A1X9Q2T3-F1
#
_cell.length_a   1.000
_cell.length_b   1.000
_cell.length_c   1.000
_cell.angle_alpha   90.00
_cell.angle_beta   90.00
_cell.angle_gamma   90.00
#
_symmetry.space_group_name_H-M   'P 1'
#
loop_
_entity.id
_entity.type
_entity.pdbx_description
1 polymer ?
#
loop_
_entity_poly.entity_id
_entity_poly.type
_entity_poly.pdbx_seq_one_letter_code
_entity_poly.pdbx_strand_id
1 'polypeptide(L)'
;VNVKETGKVLMANYEDIHNMKITEVEAARFLHDGGWDSTHRYFMSAANASNKIAVIDSKDQKLAALVEVGKTPHPGRGANFVDPKYGPVWATGHLGDDSIALIGTDPKNHKANAWKVVRSLKGQGGGSLFIKTHPNS
;
A
#
# COMPACT_ATOMS: atom_id res chain seq x y z
N VAL A 1 3.02 11.06 6.89
CA VAL A 1 1.66 11.53 7.24
C VAL A 1 0.82 11.54 5.99
N ASN A 2 -0.38 10.96 6.02
CA ASN A 2 -1.32 11.04 4.90
C ASN A 2 -2.21 12.28 5.07
N VAL A 3 -2.27 13.12 4.04
CA VAL A 3 -3.18 14.25 3.95
C VAL A 3 -4.31 13.86 3.01
N LYS A 4 -5.41 13.40 3.62
CA LYS A 4 -6.47 12.62 2.97
C LYS A 4 -7.12 13.35 1.80
N GLU A 5 -7.67 14.53 2.02
CA GLU A 5 -8.54 15.21 1.06
C GLU A 5 -7.76 15.73 -0.17
N THR A 6 -6.52 16.18 0.06
CA THR A 6 -5.60 16.68 -0.98
C THR A 6 -4.81 15.57 -1.66
N GLY A 7 -4.81 14.36 -1.09
CA GLY A 7 -4.11 13.21 -1.66
C GLY A 7 -2.59 13.34 -1.62
N LYS A 8 -2.06 13.95 -0.57
CA LYS A 8 -0.62 14.17 -0.38
C LYS A 8 -0.08 13.27 0.73
N VAL A 9 1.14 12.79 0.56
CA VAL A 9 1.92 12.14 1.62
C VAL A 9 3.04 13.06 2.04
N LEU A 10 3.08 13.42 3.32
CA LEU A 10 4.14 14.25 3.90
C LEU A 10 5.16 13.35 4.60
N MET A 11 6.41 13.42 4.16
CA MET A 11 7.56 12.87 4.86
C MET A 11 8.22 14.00 5.66
N ALA A 12 7.92 14.04 6.95
CA ALA A 12 8.45 15.02 7.88
C ALA A 12 9.78 14.53 8.44
N ASN A 13 10.86 15.24 8.12
CA ASN A 13 12.15 15.05 8.77
C ASN A 13 12.12 15.75 10.14
N TYR A 14 12.31 14.97 11.20
CA TYR A 14 12.28 15.40 12.59
C TYR A 14 13.67 15.49 13.24
N GLU A 15 14.76 15.46 12.46
CA GLU A 15 16.13 15.68 12.95
C GLU A 15 16.32 17.08 13.56
N ASP A 16 15.62 18.08 13.02
CA ASP A 16 15.53 19.42 13.57
C ASP A 16 14.06 19.89 13.56
N ILE A 17 13.44 19.88 14.74
CA ILE A 17 12.04 20.28 14.91
C ILE A 17 11.82 21.79 14.86
N HIS A 18 12.88 22.60 14.95
CA HIS A 18 12.80 24.05 14.81
C HIS A 18 12.90 24.48 13.34
N ASN A 19 13.64 23.73 12.52
CA ASN A 19 13.81 23.96 11.08
C ASN A 19 13.34 22.75 10.25
N MET A 20 12.09 22.34 10.45
CA MET A 20 11.53 21.13 9.85
C MET A 20 11.64 21.13 8.31
N LYS A 21 12.14 20.03 7.78
CA LYS A 21 12.09 19.72 6.34
C LYS A 21 10.94 18.77 6.07
N ILE A 22 10.07 19.13 5.15
CA ILE A 22 8.94 18.29 4.73
C ILE A 22 9.06 18.05 3.23
N THR A 23 9.01 16.78 2.83
CA THR A 23 8.81 16.40 1.44
C THR A 23 7.34 16.07 1.23
N GLU A 24 6.68 16.83 0.37
CA GLU A 24 5.31 16.55 -0.07
C GLU A 24 5.34 15.69 -1.34
N VAL A 25 4.70 14.53 -1.27
CA VAL A 25 4.55 13.62 -2.41
C VAL A 25 3.10 13.60 -2.84
N GLU A 26 2.85 13.90 -4.11
CA GLU A 26 1.54 13.72 -4.72
C GLU A 26 1.23 12.23 -4.88
N ALA A 27 0.03 11.82 -4.46
CA ALA A 27 -0.42 10.44 -4.57
C ALA A 27 -1.83 10.41 -5.21
N ALA A 28 -2.86 10.12 -4.42
CA ALA A 28 -4.24 10.11 -4.87
C ALA A 28 -5.15 10.59 -3.73
N ARG A 29 -6.26 11.24 -4.07
CA ARG A 29 -7.22 11.74 -3.06
C ARG A 29 -7.83 10.59 -2.26
N PHE A 30 -8.22 10.92 -1.03
CA PHE A 30 -8.84 10.02 -0.05
C PHE A 30 -7.87 8.97 0.53
N LEU A 31 -6.60 9.35 0.74
CA LEU A 31 -5.66 8.54 1.51
C LEU A 31 -6.22 8.24 2.90
N HIS A 32 -6.07 7.00 3.34
CA HIS A 32 -6.61 6.54 4.61
C HIS A 32 -5.54 5.76 5.37
N ASP A 33 -5.65 4.44 5.39
CA ASP A 33 -4.78 3.50 6.06
C ASP A 33 -3.74 2.89 5.10
N GLY A 34 -2.83 2.08 5.66
CA GLY A 34 -1.68 1.56 4.94
C GLY A 34 -0.62 0.97 5.84
N GLY A 35 0.34 0.29 5.24
CA GLY A 35 1.47 -0.29 5.96
C GLY A 35 2.68 -0.50 5.07
N TRP A 36 3.77 -0.89 5.71
CA TRP A 36 5.02 -1.15 5.04
C TRP A 36 5.00 -2.47 4.28
N ASP A 37 5.71 -2.52 3.16
CA ASP A 37 6.10 -3.77 2.54
C ASP A 37 7.06 -4.57 3.47
N SER A 38 7.31 -5.84 3.14
CA SER A 38 8.19 -6.72 3.93
C SER A 38 9.60 -6.18 4.18
N THR A 39 10.11 -5.28 3.34
CA THR A 39 11.45 -4.69 3.47
C THR A 39 11.47 -3.37 4.25
N HIS A 40 10.30 -2.87 4.66
CA HIS A 40 10.12 -1.58 5.32
C HIS A 40 10.66 -0.38 4.52
N ARG A 41 10.65 -0.47 3.18
CA ARG A 41 11.06 0.62 2.27
C ARG A 41 9.88 1.30 1.61
N TYR A 42 8.87 0.54 1.23
CA TYR A 42 7.73 1.04 0.48
C TYR A 42 6.52 1.11 1.39
N PHE A 43 5.96 2.31 1.55
CA PHE A 43 4.71 2.50 2.26
C PHE A 43 3.54 2.33 1.28
N MET A 44 2.67 1.38 1.57
CA MET A 44 1.51 1.01 0.75
C MET A 44 0.26 1.56 1.42
N SER A 45 -0.38 2.57 0.82
CA SER A 45 -1.52 3.26 1.42
C SER A 45 -2.75 3.27 0.52
N ALA A 46 -3.91 2.98 1.11
CA ALA A 46 -5.17 3.01 0.41
C ALA A 46 -5.67 4.43 0.20
N ALA A 47 -5.84 4.82 -1.07
CA ALA A 47 -6.68 5.93 -1.50
C ALA A 47 -8.09 5.37 -1.74
N ASN A 48 -8.81 5.12 -0.65
CA ASN A 48 -9.91 4.14 -0.63
C ASN A 48 -11.07 4.50 -1.56
N ALA A 49 -11.60 5.72 -1.50
CA ALA A 49 -12.67 6.18 -2.37
C ALA A 49 -12.23 6.33 -3.85
N SER A 50 -10.92 6.28 -4.12
CA SER A 50 -10.35 6.27 -5.46
C SER A 50 -10.03 4.86 -5.99
N ASN A 51 -10.33 3.80 -5.22
CA ASN A 51 -10.02 2.39 -5.51
C ASN A 51 -8.56 2.15 -5.90
N LYS A 52 -7.63 2.81 -5.20
CA LYS A 52 -6.19 2.77 -5.49
C LYS A 52 -5.36 2.49 -4.24
N ILE A 53 -4.22 1.84 -4.44
CA ILE A 53 -3.12 1.78 -3.48
C ILE A 53 -1.98 2.67 -3.98
N ALA A 54 -1.63 3.69 -3.22
CA ALA A 54 -0.44 4.49 -3.44
C ALA A 54 0.79 3.80 -2.84
N VAL A 55 1.86 3.74 -3.63
CA VAL A 55 3.14 3.17 -3.22
C VAL A 55 4.17 4.29 -3.10
N ILE A 56 4.67 4.52 -1.89
CA ILE A 56 5.63 5.59 -1.61
C ILE A 56 6.98 4.95 -1.29
N ASP A 57 8.03 5.29 -2.04
CA ASP A 57 9.40 4.89 -1.72
C ASP A 57 9.94 5.83 -0.64
N SER A 58 10.08 5.34 0.59
CA SER A 58 10.55 6.16 1.71
C SER A 58 12.03 6.53 1.60
N LYS A 59 12.81 5.75 0.86
CA LYS A 59 14.24 6.00 0.65
C LYS A 59 14.46 7.09 -0.39
N ASP A 60 13.78 6.97 -1.53
CA ASP A 60 13.91 7.92 -2.63
C ASP A 60 12.94 9.11 -2.49
N GLN A 61 12.08 9.09 -1.47
CA GLN A 61 11.13 10.14 -1.12
C GLN A 61 10.19 10.53 -2.28
N LYS A 62 9.66 9.54 -2.99
CA LYS A 62 8.80 9.75 -4.18
C LYS A 62 7.68 8.72 -4.28
N LEU A 63 6.67 9.05 -5.09
CA LEU A 63 5.65 8.10 -5.52
C LEU A 63 6.29 7.07 -6.47
N ALA A 64 6.22 5.80 -6.10
CA ALA A 64 6.68 4.69 -6.93
C ALA A 64 5.59 4.22 -7.90
N ALA A 65 4.33 4.19 -7.46
CA ALA A 65 3.19 3.78 -8.27
C ALA A 65 1.83 4.15 -7.66
N LEU A 66 0.80 4.19 -8.50
CA LEU A 66 -0.60 4.10 -8.12
C LEU A 66 -1.17 2.81 -8.71
N VAL A 67 -1.61 1.89 -7.85
CA VAL A 67 -2.11 0.57 -8.26
C VAL A 67 -3.62 0.55 -8.12
N GLU A 68 -4.34 0.30 -9.21
CA GLU A 68 -5.79 0.12 -9.16
C GLU A 68 -6.16 -1.24 -8.57
N VAL A 69 -7.18 -1.27 -7.71
CA VAL A 69 -7.65 -2.46 -7.00
C VAL A 69 -9.18 -2.51 -6.98
N GLY A 70 -9.76 -3.42 -6.20
CA GLY A 70 -11.20 -3.52 -6.00
C GLY A 70 -11.79 -2.29 -5.29
N LYS A 71 -13.10 -2.36 -5.01
CA LYS A 71 -13.89 -1.24 -4.52
C LYS A 71 -13.62 -0.97 -3.03
N THR A 72 -13.20 0.25 -2.71
CA THR A 72 -12.94 0.71 -1.34
C THR A 72 -11.94 -0.20 -0.61
N PRO A 73 -10.67 -0.25 -1.02
CA PRO A 73 -9.64 -1.03 -0.32
C PRO A 73 -9.49 -0.53 1.12
N HIS A 74 -9.41 -1.48 2.06
CA HIS A 74 -9.26 -1.20 3.48
C HIS A 74 -8.30 -2.21 4.13
N PRO A 75 -6.98 -1.98 4.04
CA PRO A 75 -5.96 -2.95 4.46
C PRO A 75 -5.74 -3.03 5.98
N GLY A 76 -6.12 -2.01 6.74
CA GLY A 76 -5.45 -1.70 8.00
C GLY A 76 -3.97 -1.42 7.72
N ARG A 77 -3.07 -2.31 8.17
CA ARG A 77 -1.65 -2.28 7.79
C ARG A 77 -1.30 -3.22 6.62
N GLY A 78 -2.27 -4.01 6.17
CA GLY A 78 -2.10 -5.06 5.19
C GLY A 78 -1.37 -6.30 5.72
N ALA A 79 -1.09 -7.21 4.80
CA ALA A 79 -0.46 -8.50 5.06
C ALA A 79 0.67 -8.75 4.05
N ASN A 80 1.88 -8.98 4.54
CA ASN A 80 3.05 -9.29 3.72
C ASN A 80 3.34 -10.79 3.74
N PHE A 81 3.59 -11.41 2.60
CA PHE A 81 4.05 -12.80 2.49
C PHE A 81 4.71 -13.04 1.13
N VAL A 82 5.29 -14.22 0.94
CA VAL A 82 5.86 -14.64 -0.34
C VAL A 82 4.83 -15.47 -1.09
N ASP A 83 4.32 -14.97 -2.22
CA ASP A 83 3.52 -15.77 -3.14
C ASP A 83 4.45 -16.77 -3.87
N PRO A 84 4.12 -18.08 -3.90
CA PRO A 84 4.99 -19.10 -4.50
C PRO A 84 5.34 -18.86 -5.98
N LYS A 85 4.50 -18.11 -6.71
CA LYS A 85 4.70 -17.82 -8.13
C LYS A 85 5.23 -16.41 -8.36
N TYR A 86 4.77 -15.44 -7.58
CA TYR A 86 5.01 -14.01 -7.85
C TYR A 86 6.07 -13.36 -6.98
N GLY A 87 6.56 -14.06 -5.95
CA GLY A 87 7.55 -13.53 -5.00
C GLY A 87 6.89 -12.71 -3.89
N PRO A 88 7.63 -11.77 -3.26
CA PRO A 88 7.10 -10.92 -2.20
C PRO A 88 5.87 -10.11 -2.65
N VAL A 89 4.81 -10.20 -1.86
CA VAL A 89 3.56 -9.46 -2.08
C VAL A 89 3.08 -8.79 -0.79
N TRP A 90 2.31 -7.73 -0.96
CA TRP A 90 1.50 -7.10 0.08
C TRP A 90 0.02 -7.20 -0.32
N ALA A 91 -0.85 -7.54 0.63
CA ALA A 91 -2.25 -7.81 0.36
C ALA A 91 -3.21 -6.86 1.10
N THR A 92 -4.35 -6.57 0.44
CA THR A 92 -5.48 -5.81 0.99
C THR A 92 -6.81 -6.52 0.69
N GLY A 93 -7.71 -6.50 1.67
CA GLY A 93 -9.14 -6.76 1.44
C GLY A 93 -9.88 -5.48 1.06
N HIS A 94 -11.19 -5.60 0.81
CA HIS A 94 -12.04 -4.50 0.35
C HIS A 94 -13.34 -4.41 1.16
N LEU A 95 -13.78 -3.18 1.39
CA LEU A 95 -15.09 -2.93 1.99
C LEU A 95 -16.21 -3.05 0.95
N GLY A 96 -15.94 -2.64 -0.29
CA GLY A 96 -16.96 -2.51 -1.33
C GLY A 96 -17.22 -3.77 -2.16
N ASP A 97 -16.38 -4.79 -2.06
CA ASP A 97 -16.52 -6.09 -2.73
C ASP A 97 -15.80 -7.21 -1.98
N ASP A 98 -15.91 -8.44 -2.49
CA ASP A 98 -15.35 -9.66 -1.88
C ASP A 98 -13.90 -9.96 -2.30
N SER A 99 -13.22 -9.06 -3.00
CA SER A 99 -11.89 -9.34 -3.52
C SER A 99 -10.80 -9.14 -2.47
N ILE A 100 -9.70 -9.88 -2.62
CA ILE A 100 -8.43 -9.65 -1.91
C ILE A 100 -7.34 -9.48 -2.96
N ALA A 101 -6.78 -8.28 -3.06
CA ALA A 101 -5.74 -7.96 -4.03
C ALA A 101 -4.35 -8.22 -3.44
N LEU A 102 -3.50 -8.93 -4.18
CA LEU A 102 -2.09 -9.14 -3.87
C LEU A 102 -1.26 -8.30 -4.83
N ILE A 103 -0.44 -7.39 -4.30
CA ILE A 103 0.40 -6.47 -5.05
C ILE A 103 1.87 -6.90 -4.90
N GLY A 104 2.60 -7.06 -6.00
CA GLY A 104 4.03 -7.38 -5.96
C GLY A 104 4.87 -6.22 -5.40
N THR A 105 5.80 -6.52 -4.49
CA THR A 105 6.56 -5.49 -3.75
C THR A 105 8.08 -5.55 -3.94
N ASP A 106 8.58 -6.42 -4.83
CA ASP A 106 10.02 -6.57 -5.08
C ASP A 106 10.43 -6.04 -6.47
N PRO A 107 10.73 -4.73 -6.61
CA PRO A 107 11.21 -4.14 -7.86
C PRO A 107 12.64 -4.53 -8.23
N LYS A 108 13.37 -5.28 -7.39
CA LYS A 108 14.75 -5.69 -7.70
C LYS A 108 14.78 -7.05 -8.39
N ASN A 109 14.20 -8.08 -7.77
CA ASN A 109 14.27 -9.44 -8.30
C ASN A 109 13.01 -9.84 -9.07
N HIS A 110 11.87 -9.19 -8.81
CA HIS A 110 10.58 -9.49 -9.44
C HIS A 110 10.03 -8.30 -10.23
N LYS A 111 10.89 -7.65 -11.03
CA LYS A 111 10.60 -6.43 -11.79
C LYS A 111 9.29 -6.47 -12.59
N ALA A 112 8.98 -7.61 -13.22
CA ALA A 112 7.77 -7.76 -14.02
C ALA A 112 6.47 -7.67 -13.19
N ASN A 113 6.56 -8.00 -11.90
CA ASN A 113 5.44 -8.11 -10.95
C ASN A 113 5.31 -6.89 -10.03
N ALA A 114 6.40 -6.13 -9.84
CA ALA A 114 6.43 -5.00 -8.93
C ALA A 114 5.34 -3.98 -9.27
N TRP A 115 4.61 -3.55 -8.24
CA TRP A 115 3.56 -2.54 -8.32
C TRP A 115 2.37 -2.90 -9.22
N LYS A 116 2.09 -4.19 -9.37
CA LYS A 116 0.92 -4.70 -10.07
C LYS A 116 0.12 -5.61 -9.16
N VAL A 117 -1.19 -5.63 -9.36
CA VAL A 117 -2.04 -6.70 -8.81
C VAL A 117 -1.68 -7.99 -9.54
N VAL A 118 -0.92 -8.87 -8.88
CA VAL A 118 -0.45 -10.13 -9.46
C VAL A 118 -1.46 -11.27 -9.27
N ARG A 119 -2.35 -11.12 -8.30
CA ARG A 119 -3.42 -12.07 -8.00
C ARG A 119 -4.57 -11.34 -7.33
N SER A 120 -5.79 -11.75 -7.67
CA SER A 120 -7.00 -11.44 -6.93
C SER A 120 -7.60 -12.73 -6.39
N LEU A 121 -7.86 -12.78 -5.09
CA LEU A 121 -8.54 -13.89 -4.41
C LEU A 121 -9.96 -13.46 -4.05
N LYS A 122 -10.84 -14.42 -3.76
CA LYS A 122 -12.16 -14.16 -3.18
C LYS A 122 -12.14 -14.42 -1.68
N GLY A 123 -12.56 -13.43 -0.91
CA GLY A 123 -12.85 -13.53 0.51
C GLY A 123 -14.27 -14.03 0.78
N GLN A 124 -14.75 -13.81 2.01
CA GLN A 124 -16.08 -14.26 2.44
C GLN A 124 -17.23 -13.40 1.89
N GLY A 125 -16.94 -12.17 1.44
CA GLY A 125 -17.92 -11.17 1.02
C GLY A 125 -17.36 -9.76 1.14
N GLY A 126 -18.18 -8.75 0.81
CA GLY A 126 -17.87 -7.35 1.09
C GLY A 126 -17.85 -7.03 2.58
N GLY A 127 -17.28 -5.87 2.94
CA GLY A 127 -17.17 -5.41 4.33
C GLY A 127 -15.91 -5.87 5.06
N SER A 128 -14.87 -6.34 4.35
CA SER A 128 -13.59 -6.67 4.96
C SER A 128 -12.89 -5.41 5.47
N LEU A 129 -12.56 -5.37 6.77
CA LEU A 129 -11.83 -4.27 7.41
C LEU A 129 -10.33 -4.53 7.58
N PHE A 130 -9.94 -5.80 7.78
CA PHE A 130 -8.58 -6.17 8.12
C PHE A 130 -8.16 -7.45 7.43
N ILE A 131 -6.89 -7.53 7.07
CA ILE A 131 -6.22 -8.74 6.61
C ILE A 131 -4.96 -8.97 7.44
N LYS A 132 -4.61 -10.23 7.68
CA LYS A 132 -3.45 -10.57 8.52
C LYS A 132 -2.74 -11.84 8.06
N THR A 133 -1.45 -11.86 8.33
CA THR A 133 -0.57 -13.04 8.23
C THR A 133 0.62 -12.81 9.16
N HIS A 134 1.46 -13.82 9.32
CA HIS A 134 2.74 -13.76 10.03
C HIS A 134 3.76 -14.66 9.30
N PRO A 135 5.06 -14.34 9.30
CA PRO A 135 6.09 -15.16 8.64
C PRO A 135 6.19 -16.63 9.12
N ASN A 136 5.62 -16.95 10.28
CA ASN A 136 5.65 -18.29 10.90
C ASN A 136 4.25 -18.94 10.97
N SER A 137 3.29 -18.46 10.19
CA SER A 137 1.95 -19.07 10.08
C SER A 137 1.87 -20.08 8.96
#